data_AF-A0AAN7KGN8-F1
#
_entry.id   AF-A0AAN7KGN8-F1
#
_cell.length_a   1.000
_cell.length_b   1.000
_cell.length_c   1.000
_cell.angle_alpha   90.00
_cell.angle_beta   90.00
_cell.angle_gamma   90.00
#
_symmetry.space_group_name_H-M   'P 1'
#
loop_
_entity.id
_entity.type
_entity.pdbx_description
1 polymer ?
#
loop_
_entity_poly.entity_id
_entity_poly.type
_entity_poly.pdbx_seq_one_letter_code
_entity_poly.pdbx_strand_id
1 'polypeptide(L)'
;MSCSSSSGSEDDEGIDSYRKGGYHAVRIGDPFAGGRYIAQKKLGWGQFSTVWLAFDTQSSKYVALKIQKSAAQFAQAAIHEIEVLSAISDGDPSDSRCVVRLIDNFKHAGPNGQHLCMVLEFLGDSLLRLIKYNHYKGLELCKVREICRCILMGLDYLHRELGIIHSDLKPENILLATTIDPAKDPLRSGAPPILERPEGNTYTGVTMSIIEKKLKRRARRAAAKISETRSPMGGTIPKPGKSMEGINVQCKIVDFGNACWADKPFAEEIQTRQYRAPEVILQSGYTSSVDIWSFACIAFELATGDMMLTPKEGQGFSEDEDHLALMMELLGKIPRKIATGGARSKDFFDKYGDLKRIRRLKFRPLDQLLVDKYKFTEDDARRFAEFLVPLLDFAPEKRPTAQQCLQHPWLAMEKSPAQI
;
A
#
# COMPACT_ATOMS: atom_id res chain seq x y z
N MET A 1 -12.40 8.74 20.41
CA MET A 1 -10.98 8.37 20.32
C MET A 1 -10.54 8.76 18.93
N SER A 2 -9.66 9.74 18.80
CA SER A 2 -9.31 10.42 17.56
C SER A 2 -8.29 9.61 16.76
N CYS A 3 -8.72 9.03 15.64
CA CYS A 3 -7.84 8.39 14.66
C CYS A 3 -7.13 9.47 13.85
N SER A 4 -5.93 9.86 14.29
CA SER A 4 -5.07 10.76 13.54
C SER A 4 -4.44 10.00 12.37
N SER A 5 -4.89 10.33 11.16
CA SER A 5 -4.19 10.02 9.91
C SER A 5 -2.82 10.70 9.93
N SER A 6 -1.76 9.96 10.24
CA SER A 6 -0.39 10.46 10.09
C SER A 6 -0.03 10.48 8.60
N SER A 7 -0.15 11.67 8.02
CA SER A 7 0.60 12.06 6.84
C SER A 7 2.08 11.76 7.08
N GLY A 8 2.71 10.99 6.18
CA GLY A 8 4.11 10.56 6.31
C GLY A 8 5.14 11.69 6.34
N SER A 9 5.24 12.39 7.46
CA SER A 9 6.51 12.83 8.01
C SER A 9 7.30 11.60 8.43
N GLU A 10 8.62 11.67 8.29
CA GLU A 10 9.59 10.75 8.90
C GLU A 10 9.48 10.86 10.44
N ASP A 11 8.34 10.46 10.99
CA ASP A 11 8.16 10.30 12.42
C ASP A 11 9.04 9.11 12.82
N ASP A 12 9.88 9.33 13.82
CA ASP A 12 10.66 8.26 14.42
C ASP A 12 9.71 7.37 15.24
N GLU A 13 10.04 6.10 15.45
CA GLU A 13 9.20 5.14 16.21
C GLU A 13 8.91 5.56 17.65
N GLY A 14 9.61 6.61 18.10
CA GLY A 14 9.69 7.05 19.48
C GLY A 14 10.54 6.07 20.26
N ILE A 15 11.62 6.55 20.88
CA ILE A 15 12.47 5.74 21.77
C ILE A 15 11.60 5.08 22.87
N ASP A 16 10.55 5.76 23.32
CA ASP A 16 9.61 5.28 24.34
C ASP A 16 8.84 3.99 23.94
N SER A 17 8.77 3.68 22.65
CA SER A 17 8.15 2.44 22.16
C SER A 17 9.05 1.21 22.33
N TYR A 18 10.35 1.38 22.60
CA TYR A 18 11.32 0.31 22.84
C TYR A 18 11.40 -0.04 24.33
N ARG A 19 10.28 -0.54 24.86
CA ARG A 19 10.12 -0.92 26.28
C ARG A 19 9.49 -2.29 26.41
N LYS A 20 9.37 -2.81 27.64
CA LYS A 20 8.62 -4.04 27.92
C LYS A 20 7.21 -3.98 27.30
N GLY A 21 6.85 -4.99 26.51
CA GLY A 21 5.60 -5.04 25.74
C GLY A 21 5.64 -4.28 24.39
N GLY A 22 6.69 -3.50 24.13
CA GLY A 22 6.87 -2.68 22.94
C GLY A 22 7.71 -3.37 21.86
N TYR A 23 8.45 -2.58 21.08
CA TYR A 23 9.31 -3.08 20.00
C TYR A 23 10.54 -3.82 20.54
N HIS A 24 11.09 -4.73 19.72
CA HIS A 24 12.40 -5.34 19.97
C HIS A 24 13.51 -4.46 19.38
N ALA A 25 14.58 -4.20 20.15
CA ALA A 25 15.73 -3.45 19.68
C ALA A 25 16.69 -4.35 18.88
N VAL A 26 16.66 -4.23 17.56
CA VAL A 26 17.50 -5.00 16.63
C VAL A 26 18.72 -4.18 16.21
N ARG A 27 19.88 -4.83 16.10
CA ARG A 27 21.11 -4.30 15.51
C ARG A 27 21.52 -5.09 14.27
N ILE A 28 22.28 -4.45 13.40
CA ILE A 28 22.91 -5.13 12.25
C ILE A 28 23.84 -6.22 12.78
N GLY A 29 23.77 -7.41 12.18
CA GLY A 29 24.50 -8.61 12.61
C GLY A 29 23.81 -9.41 13.73
N ASP A 30 22.64 -8.98 14.22
CA ASP A 30 21.94 -9.76 15.26
C ASP A 30 21.41 -11.08 14.69
N PRO A 31 21.67 -12.21 15.39
CA PRO A 31 21.19 -13.52 14.98
C PRO A 31 19.77 -13.80 15.51
N PHE A 32 18.94 -14.40 14.66
CA PHE A 32 17.61 -14.90 14.99
C PHE A 32 17.49 -16.38 14.63
N ALA A 33 16.58 -17.09 15.31
CA ALA A 33 16.34 -18.53 15.13
C ALA A 33 17.63 -19.37 15.11
N GLY A 34 18.44 -19.26 16.16
CA GLY A 34 19.69 -20.02 16.28
C GLY A 34 20.79 -19.62 15.29
N GLY A 35 20.74 -18.40 14.73
CA GLY A 35 21.72 -17.93 13.75
C GLY A 35 21.35 -18.20 12.30
N ARG A 36 20.14 -18.71 12.04
CA ARG A 36 19.62 -18.86 10.68
C ARG A 36 19.43 -17.51 10.00
N TYR A 37 18.84 -16.54 10.69
CA TYR A 37 18.52 -15.23 10.10
C TYR A 37 19.39 -14.14 10.73
N ILE A 38 20.22 -13.49 9.92
CA ILE A 38 21.13 -12.43 10.38
C ILE A 38 20.61 -11.07 9.91
N ALA A 39 20.29 -10.17 10.84
CA ALA A 39 19.75 -8.86 10.51
C ALA A 39 20.76 -7.98 9.73
N GLN A 40 20.31 -7.38 8.63
CA GLN A 40 21.15 -6.61 7.70
C GLN A 40 20.84 -5.11 7.74
N LYS A 41 19.56 -4.78 7.58
CA LYS A 41 19.10 -3.39 7.47
C LYS A 41 17.62 -3.28 7.81
N LYS A 42 17.22 -2.21 8.49
CA LYS A 42 15.81 -1.92 8.68
C LYS A 42 15.12 -1.52 7.37
N LEU A 43 14.01 -2.18 7.04
CA LEU A 43 13.20 -1.91 5.86
C LEU A 43 12.07 -0.94 6.17
N GLY A 44 11.47 -1.07 7.34
CA GLY A 44 10.38 -0.21 7.77
C GLY A 44 9.87 -0.54 9.17
N TRP A 45 8.82 0.14 9.56
CA TRP A 45 8.13 -0.06 10.83
C TRP A 45 6.67 0.38 10.68
N GLY A 46 5.81 -0.15 11.53
CA GLY A 46 4.42 0.25 11.65
C GLY A 46 3.98 0.17 13.10
N GLN A 47 2.71 0.44 13.38
CA GLN A 47 2.18 0.53 14.75
C GLN A 47 2.43 -0.73 15.59
N PHE A 48 2.56 -1.90 14.98
CA PHE A 48 2.61 -3.20 15.66
C PHE A 48 3.93 -3.96 15.48
N SER A 49 4.76 -3.59 14.50
CA SER A 49 5.98 -4.35 14.15
C SER A 49 7.09 -3.48 13.60
N THR A 50 8.30 -4.02 13.63
CA THR A 50 9.39 -3.55 12.75
C THR A 50 9.69 -4.60 11.69
N VAL A 51 10.16 -4.17 10.52
CA VAL A 51 10.53 -5.06 9.41
C VAL A 51 11.99 -4.83 9.04
N TRP A 52 12.74 -5.92 8.97
CA TRP A 52 14.18 -5.93 8.72
C TRP A 52 14.51 -6.81 7.53
N LEU A 53 15.43 -6.36 6.70
CA LEU A 53 16.15 -7.22 5.78
C LEU A 53 17.02 -8.13 6.63
N ALA A 54 16.92 -9.43 6.42
CA ALA A 54 17.79 -10.43 7.03
C ALA A 54 18.38 -11.34 5.93
N PHE A 55 19.51 -11.96 6.24
CA PHE A 55 20.12 -12.99 5.40
C PHE A 55 19.83 -14.37 6.02
N ASP A 56 19.20 -15.27 5.27
CA ASP A 56 18.99 -16.66 5.65
C ASP A 56 20.24 -17.48 5.30
N THR A 57 20.96 -17.92 6.33
CA THR A 57 22.23 -18.66 6.20
C THR A 57 22.03 -20.08 5.67
N GLN A 58 20.82 -20.65 5.76
CA GLN A 58 20.55 -21.98 5.23
C GLN A 58 20.27 -21.94 3.72
N SER A 59 19.40 -21.02 3.29
CA SER A 59 19.03 -20.90 1.87
C SER A 59 19.95 -19.97 1.06
N SER A 60 20.86 -19.25 1.73
CA SER A 60 21.72 -18.21 1.14
C SER A 60 20.93 -17.13 0.40
N LYS A 61 19.79 -16.70 0.96
CA LYS A 61 18.90 -15.70 0.36
C LYS A 61 18.57 -14.57 1.34
N TYR A 62 18.29 -13.40 0.79
CA TYR A 62 17.73 -12.29 1.56
C TYR A 62 16.23 -12.50 1.80
N VAL A 63 15.78 -12.18 3.01
CA VAL A 63 14.39 -12.32 3.47
C VAL A 63 13.95 -11.06 4.22
N ALA A 64 12.64 -10.87 4.35
CA ALA A 64 12.06 -9.83 5.19
C ALA A 64 11.64 -10.44 6.55
N LEU A 65 12.31 -10.05 7.62
CA LEU A 65 12.02 -10.43 9.00
C LEU A 65 11.10 -9.38 9.64
N LYS A 66 9.82 -9.72 9.79
CA LYS A 66 8.81 -8.90 10.51
C LYS A 66 8.76 -9.34 11.98
N ILE A 67 9.03 -8.40 12.89
CA ILE A 67 9.12 -8.65 14.33
C ILE A 67 8.00 -7.87 15.03
N GLN A 68 7.07 -8.59 15.63
CA GLN A 68 5.92 -8.02 16.33
C GLN A 68 6.30 -7.45 17.70
N LYS A 69 5.52 -6.48 18.20
CA LYS A 69 5.61 -6.03 19.60
C LYS A 69 5.30 -7.19 20.56
N SER A 70 5.89 -7.14 21.76
CA SER A 70 5.81 -8.26 22.73
C SER A 70 4.60 -8.22 23.67
N ALA A 71 3.79 -7.15 23.68
CA ALA A 71 2.62 -7.11 24.55
C ALA A 71 1.58 -8.16 24.15
N ALA A 72 1.01 -8.84 25.14
CA ALA A 72 0.06 -9.94 24.94
C ALA A 72 -1.16 -9.55 24.09
N GLN A 73 -1.61 -8.29 24.20
CA GLN A 73 -2.71 -7.75 23.40
C GLN A 73 -2.47 -7.79 21.89
N PHE A 74 -1.21 -7.84 21.44
CA PHE A 74 -0.85 -7.93 20.02
C PHE A 74 -0.61 -9.38 19.56
N ALA A 75 -0.46 -10.33 20.49
CA ALA A 75 -0.13 -11.71 20.16
C ALA A 75 -1.24 -12.38 19.34
N GLN A 76 -2.51 -12.15 19.67
CA GLN A 76 -3.63 -12.76 18.95
C GLN A 76 -3.71 -12.27 17.49
N ALA A 77 -3.53 -10.96 17.27
CA ALA A 77 -3.50 -10.40 15.91
C ALA A 77 -2.31 -10.94 15.10
N ALA A 78 -1.14 -11.10 15.73
CA ALA A 78 0.02 -11.68 15.08
C ALA A 78 -0.15 -13.17 14.75
N ILE A 79 -0.79 -13.96 15.63
CA ILE A 79 -1.09 -15.37 15.36
C ILE A 79 -2.08 -15.50 14.21
N HIS A 80 -3.13 -14.69 14.21
CA HIS A 80 -4.10 -14.63 13.11
C HIS A 80 -3.42 -14.29 11.78
N GLU A 81 -2.52 -13.30 11.75
CA GLU A 81 -1.75 -12.97 10.56
C GLU A 81 -0.88 -14.15 10.08
N ILE A 82 -0.23 -14.89 11.00
CA ILE A 82 0.54 -16.09 10.68
C ILE A 82 -0.36 -17.18 10.06
N GLU A 83 -1.55 -17.43 10.63
CA GLU A 83 -2.49 -18.43 10.11
C GLU A 83 -2.94 -18.11 8.68
N VAL A 84 -3.28 -16.84 8.42
CA VAL A 84 -3.63 -16.36 7.07
C VAL A 84 -2.46 -16.52 6.11
N LEU A 85 -1.26 -16.08 6.49
CA LEU A 85 -0.05 -16.18 5.66
C LEU A 85 0.39 -17.62 5.39
N SER A 86 0.23 -18.52 6.36
CA SER A 86 0.46 -19.96 6.19
C SER A 86 -0.49 -20.54 5.15
N ALA A 87 -1.80 -20.30 5.27
CA ALA A 87 -2.78 -20.79 4.30
C ALA A 87 -2.50 -20.28 2.87
N ILE A 88 -2.11 -19.01 2.74
CA ILE A 88 -1.70 -18.42 1.46
C ILE A 88 -0.50 -19.16 0.86
N SER A 89 0.53 -19.43 1.67
CA SER A 89 1.78 -20.02 1.20
C SER A 89 1.64 -21.51 0.90
N ASP A 90 0.82 -22.22 1.66
CA ASP A 90 0.56 -23.65 1.49
C ASP A 90 -0.31 -23.92 0.24
N GLY A 91 -1.23 -23.01 -0.10
CA GLY A 91 -2.06 -23.14 -1.30
C GLY A 91 -1.38 -22.71 -2.62
N ASP A 92 -0.24 -22.03 -2.56
CA ASP A 92 0.56 -21.64 -3.75
C ASP A 92 2.03 -22.05 -3.62
N PRO A 93 2.33 -23.36 -3.67
CA PRO A 93 3.72 -23.83 -3.61
C PRO A 93 4.56 -23.34 -4.81
N SER A 94 3.91 -22.99 -5.93
CA SER A 94 4.55 -22.54 -7.17
C SER A 94 4.97 -21.06 -7.19
N ASP A 95 4.51 -20.27 -6.22
CA ASP A 95 4.73 -18.82 -6.16
C ASP A 95 4.27 -18.06 -7.42
N SER A 96 3.10 -18.42 -7.93
CA SER A 96 2.55 -17.88 -9.19
C SER A 96 1.34 -16.96 -9.00
N ARG A 97 0.85 -16.79 -7.77
CA ARG A 97 -0.41 -16.07 -7.49
C ARG A 97 -0.24 -14.60 -7.09
N CYS A 98 0.95 -14.02 -7.21
CA CYS A 98 1.18 -12.61 -6.90
C CYS A 98 0.80 -12.21 -5.45
N VAL A 99 1.02 -13.10 -4.48
CA VAL A 99 0.83 -12.83 -3.04
C VAL A 99 2.12 -13.19 -2.30
N VAL A 100 2.48 -12.42 -1.28
CA VAL A 100 3.70 -12.66 -0.49
C VAL A 100 3.70 -14.03 0.18
N ARG A 101 4.86 -14.67 0.20
CA ARG A 101 5.08 -15.94 0.88
C ARG A 101 5.65 -15.80 2.28
N LEU A 102 5.09 -16.60 3.19
CA LEU A 102 5.67 -16.93 4.47
C LEU A 102 6.64 -18.09 4.31
N ILE A 103 7.89 -17.86 4.70
CA ILE A 103 8.98 -18.82 4.65
C ILE A 103 9.12 -19.55 5.99
N ASP A 104 9.01 -18.81 7.09
CA ASP A 104 9.18 -19.34 8.45
C ASP A 104 8.47 -18.43 9.46
N ASN A 105 8.16 -18.96 10.64
CA ASN A 105 7.72 -18.17 11.78
C ASN A 105 8.25 -18.77 13.08
N PHE A 106 8.62 -17.92 14.03
CA PHE A 106 9.18 -18.36 15.31
C PHE A 106 8.98 -17.32 16.41
N LYS A 107 9.27 -17.71 17.66
CA LYS A 107 9.28 -16.81 18.80
C LYS A 107 10.72 -16.41 19.13
N HIS A 108 10.95 -15.12 19.32
CA HIS A 108 12.22 -14.56 19.75
C HIS A 108 12.11 -13.95 21.15
N ALA A 109 12.94 -14.43 22.09
CA ALA A 109 13.03 -13.86 23.43
C ALA A 109 14.02 -12.70 23.43
N GLY A 110 13.54 -11.49 23.76
CA GLY A 110 14.36 -10.30 23.88
C GLY A 110 14.15 -9.59 25.22
N PRO A 111 14.88 -8.49 25.48
CA PRO A 111 14.78 -7.74 26.74
C PRO A 111 13.38 -7.17 27.00
N ASN A 112 12.60 -6.94 25.93
CA ASN A 112 11.27 -6.36 26.00
C ASN A 112 10.15 -7.41 26.08
N GLY A 113 10.48 -8.70 26.07
CA GLY A 113 9.53 -9.81 26.14
C GLY A 113 9.71 -10.83 25.02
N GLN A 114 8.67 -11.64 24.79
CA GLN A 114 8.64 -12.61 23.70
C GLN A 114 7.98 -11.97 22.47
N HIS A 115 8.68 -12.01 21.35
CA HIS A 115 8.26 -11.42 20.08
C HIS A 115 7.92 -12.52 19.09
N LEU A 116 6.77 -12.42 18.43
CA LEU A 116 6.45 -13.27 17.28
C LEU A 116 7.14 -12.71 16.05
N CYS A 117 7.86 -13.57 15.34
CA CYS A 117 8.62 -13.23 14.15
C CYS A 117 8.06 -13.99 12.95
N MET A 118 7.90 -13.29 11.83
CA MET A 118 7.54 -13.85 10.54
C MET A 118 8.69 -13.59 9.57
N VAL A 119 9.09 -14.61 8.83
CA VAL A 119 10.07 -14.53 7.77
C VAL A 119 9.32 -14.61 6.45
N LEU A 120 9.31 -13.51 5.73
CA LEU A 120 8.68 -13.38 4.42
C LEU A 120 9.75 -13.36 3.34
N GLU A 121 9.38 -13.69 2.11
CA GLU A 121 10.25 -13.39 0.96
C GLU A 121 10.60 -11.89 0.92
N PHE A 122 11.79 -11.56 0.47
CA PHE A 122 12.16 -10.17 0.25
C PHE A 122 11.52 -9.66 -1.04
N LEU A 123 10.80 -8.54 -0.93
CA LEU A 123 10.23 -7.79 -2.05
C LEU A 123 10.85 -6.38 -2.10
N GLY A 124 10.66 -5.72 -3.24
CA GLY A 124 11.15 -4.39 -3.52
C GLY A 124 10.33 -3.25 -2.92
N ASP A 125 10.27 -2.14 -3.64
CA ASP A 125 9.60 -0.93 -3.17
C ASP A 125 8.07 -1.02 -3.31
N SER A 126 7.33 -0.33 -2.45
CA SER A 126 5.87 -0.25 -2.56
C SER A 126 5.41 0.58 -3.75
N LEU A 127 4.19 0.34 -4.22
CA LEU A 127 3.58 1.17 -5.26
C LEU A 127 3.43 2.63 -4.82
N LEU A 128 3.21 2.92 -3.54
CA LEU A 128 3.25 4.30 -3.04
C LEU A 128 4.62 4.94 -3.30
N ARG A 129 5.72 4.19 -3.11
CA ARG A 129 7.07 4.68 -3.39
C ARG A 129 7.30 4.85 -4.89
N LEU A 130 6.71 4.01 -5.73
CA LEU A 130 6.73 4.16 -7.19
C LEU A 130 6.00 5.44 -7.64
N ILE A 131 4.79 5.69 -7.11
CA ILE A 131 4.02 6.91 -7.38
C ILE A 131 4.83 8.16 -6.98
N LYS A 132 5.44 8.13 -5.79
CA LYS A 132 6.35 9.20 -5.31
C LYS A 132 7.58 9.37 -6.19
N TYR A 133 8.19 8.26 -6.64
CA TYR A 133 9.36 8.28 -7.52
C TYR A 133 9.03 8.92 -8.86
N ASN A 134 7.83 8.67 -9.38
CA ASN A 134 7.28 9.28 -10.59
C ASN A 134 6.65 10.67 -10.34
N HIS A 135 6.90 11.28 -9.18
CA HIS A 135 6.45 12.64 -8.85
C HIS A 135 4.93 12.85 -8.93
N TYR A 136 4.13 11.83 -8.62
CA TYR A 136 2.66 11.89 -8.65
C TYR A 136 2.09 12.30 -10.03
N LYS A 137 2.78 11.97 -11.13
CA LYS A 137 2.33 12.31 -12.49
C LYS A 137 1.42 11.25 -13.14
N GLY A 138 1.13 10.16 -12.45
CA GLY A 138 0.49 8.99 -13.05
C GLY A 138 1.47 8.16 -13.90
N LEU A 139 1.25 6.85 -13.93
CA LEU A 139 2.02 5.89 -14.71
C LEU A 139 1.42 5.71 -16.11
N GLU A 140 2.25 5.30 -17.06
CA GLU A 140 1.78 4.89 -18.38
C GLU A 140 0.77 3.74 -18.26
N LEU A 141 -0.33 3.79 -19.02
CA LEU A 141 -1.41 2.81 -18.92
C LEU A 141 -0.98 1.37 -19.22
N CYS A 142 0.11 1.16 -19.95
CA CYS A 142 0.71 -0.16 -20.11
C CYS A 142 1.19 -0.75 -18.76
N LYS A 143 1.93 0.03 -17.97
CA LYS A 143 2.39 -0.34 -16.63
C LYS A 143 1.23 -0.48 -15.66
N VAL A 144 0.23 0.41 -15.74
CA VAL A 144 -0.98 0.29 -14.92
C VAL A 144 -1.69 -1.04 -15.18
N ARG A 145 -1.86 -1.43 -16.45
CA ARG A 145 -2.45 -2.73 -16.83
C ARG A 145 -1.66 -3.90 -16.26
N GLU A 146 -0.34 -3.90 -16.37
CA GLU A 146 0.53 -4.95 -15.83
C GLU A 146 0.41 -5.11 -14.31
N ILE A 147 0.43 -3.99 -13.58
CA ILE A 147 0.22 -3.97 -12.13
C ILE A 147 -1.20 -4.47 -11.80
N CYS A 148 -2.21 -4.02 -12.54
CA CYS A 148 -3.59 -4.45 -12.33
C CYS A 148 -3.77 -5.97 -12.51
N ARG A 149 -3.12 -6.56 -13.52
CA ARG A 149 -3.14 -8.03 -13.70
C ARG A 149 -2.55 -8.75 -12.49
N CYS A 150 -1.40 -8.29 -11.97
CA CYS A 150 -0.78 -8.90 -10.78
C CYS A 150 -1.70 -8.83 -9.55
N ILE A 151 -2.31 -7.66 -9.29
CA ILE A 151 -3.21 -7.48 -8.14
C ILE A 151 -4.45 -8.37 -8.29
N LEU A 152 -5.05 -8.42 -9.49
CA LEU A 152 -6.24 -9.24 -9.73
C LEU A 152 -5.95 -10.74 -9.69
N MET A 153 -4.76 -11.19 -10.12
CA MET A 153 -4.34 -12.58 -9.93
C MET A 153 -4.26 -12.95 -8.45
N GLY A 154 -3.72 -12.06 -7.62
CA GLY A 154 -3.68 -12.25 -6.16
C GLY A 154 -5.06 -12.24 -5.53
N LEU A 155 -5.92 -11.31 -5.92
CA LEU A 155 -7.30 -11.26 -5.40
C LEU A 155 -8.13 -12.47 -5.83
N ASP A 156 -7.99 -12.97 -7.07
CA ASP A 156 -8.70 -14.18 -7.51
C ASP A 156 -8.33 -15.39 -6.66
N TYR A 157 -7.04 -15.56 -6.39
CA TYR A 157 -6.54 -16.62 -5.51
C TYR A 157 -7.09 -16.48 -4.08
N LEU A 158 -6.94 -15.29 -3.47
CA LEU A 158 -7.42 -15.03 -2.11
C LEU A 158 -8.93 -15.26 -1.98
N HIS A 159 -9.72 -14.74 -2.92
CA HIS A 159 -11.18 -14.75 -2.81
C HIS A 159 -11.78 -16.10 -3.17
N ARG A 160 -11.37 -16.69 -4.30
CA ARG A 160 -12.03 -17.90 -4.84
C ARG A 160 -11.46 -19.18 -4.26
N GLU A 161 -10.14 -19.25 -4.07
CA GLU A 161 -9.47 -20.48 -3.65
C GLU A 161 -9.33 -20.58 -2.13
N LEU A 162 -9.13 -19.45 -1.43
CA LEU A 162 -8.92 -19.43 0.02
C LEU A 162 -10.08 -18.85 0.84
N GLY A 163 -10.97 -18.06 0.24
CA GLY A 163 -12.02 -17.35 0.99
C GLY A 163 -11.48 -16.30 1.96
N ILE A 164 -10.37 -15.64 1.61
CA ILE A 164 -9.73 -14.58 2.40
C ILE A 164 -10.11 -13.22 1.82
N ILE A 165 -10.45 -12.26 2.67
CA ILE A 165 -10.65 -10.85 2.34
C ILE A 165 -9.44 -10.07 2.86
N HIS A 166 -8.75 -9.32 2.00
CA HIS A 166 -7.57 -8.55 2.38
C HIS A 166 -7.95 -7.36 3.29
N SER A 167 -9.03 -6.65 2.93
CA SER A 167 -9.68 -5.58 3.70
C SER A 167 -8.90 -4.29 3.93
N ASP A 168 -7.61 -4.23 3.58
CA ASP A 168 -6.81 -2.99 3.62
C ASP A 168 -5.92 -2.83 2.38
N LEU A 169 -6.49 -3.03 1.19
CA LEU A 169 -5.78 -2.81 -0.06
C LEU A 169 -5.50 -1.33 -0.29
N LYS A 170 -4.23 -1.00 -0.52
CA LYS A 170 -3.71 0.35 -0.84
C LYS A 170 -2.31 0.25 -1.45
N PRO A 171 -1.78 1.31 -2.10
CA PRO A 171 -0.47 1.27 -2.76
C PRO A 171 0.71 0.94 -1.83
N GLU A 172 0.59 1.15 -0.52
CA GLU A 172 1.57 0.75 0.48
C GLU A 172 1.67 -0.77 0.64
N ASN A 173 0.55 -1.48 0.46
CA ASN A 173 0.39 -2.91 0.69
C ASN A 173 0.54 -3.74 -0.60
N ILE A 174 1.06 -3.11 -1.67
CA ILE A 174 1.49 -3.79 -2.89
C ILE A 174 2.96 -3.48 -3.11
N LEU A 175 3.80 -4.51 -3.12
CA LEU A 175 5.25 -4.36 -3.30
C LEU A 175 5.67 -4.89 -4.67
N LEU A 176 6.57 -4.16 -5.33
CA LEU A 176 7.26 -4.64 -6.53
C LEU A 176 8.11 -5.86 -6.20
N ALA A 177 8.27 -6.79 -7.14
CA ALA A 177 9.15 -7.95 -6.98
C ALA A 177 10.63 -7.54 -6.88
N THR A 178 11.00 -6.39 -7.45
CA THR A 178 12.37 -5.84 -7.42
C THR A 178 12.38 -4.39 -6.96
N THR A 179 13.51 -3.88 -6.49
CA THR A 179 13.62 -2.45 -6.13
C THR A 179 13.58 -1.56 -7.37
N ILE A 180 13.08 -0.33 -7.21
CA ILE A 180 13.03 0.69 -8.28
C ILE A 180 14.45 1.06 -8.75
N ASP A 181 15.39 1.10 -7.81
CA ASP A 181 16.81 1.34 -8.05
C ASP A 181 17.56 0.01 -7.92
N PRO A 182 18.01 -0.60 -9.03
CA PRO A 182 18.71 -1.89 -9.00
C PRO A 182 19.98 -1.88 -8.14
N ALA A 183 20.64 -0.73 -8.00
CA ALA A 183 21.84 -0.61 -7.17
C ALA A 183 21.53 -0.73 -5.66
N LYS A 184 20.26 -0.55 -5.27
CA LYS A 184 19.78 -0.73 -3.90
C LYS A 184 19.19 -2.11 -3.65
N ASP A 185 19.12 -2.96 -4.67
CA ASP A 185 18.60 -4.31 -4.55
C ASP A 185 19.64 -5.20 -3.86
N PRO A 186 19.35 -5.79 -2.68
CA PRO A 186 20.26 -6.74 -2.04
C PRO A 186 20.61 -7.94 -2.93
N LEU A 187 19.69 -8.36 -3.81
CA LEU A 187 19.88 -9.49 -4.71
C LEU A 187 20.74 -9.13 -5.93
N ARG A 188 20.77 -7.84 -6.34
CA ARG A 188 21.46 -7.40 -7.58
C ARG A 188 22.70 -6.53 -7.34
N SER A 189 22.86 -5.97 -6.14
CA SER A 189 23.98 -5.08 -5.80
C SER A 189 25.32 -5.81 -5.63
N GLY A 190 25.30 -7.13 -5.44
CA GLY A 190 26.51 -7.94 -5.22
C GLY A 190 27.24 -7.69 -3.90
N ALA A 191 26.66 -6.89 -3.00
CA ALA A 191 27.22 -6.64 -1.68
C ALA A 191 27.15 -7.91 -0.81
N PRO A 192 28.27 -8.34 -0.19
CA PRO A 192 28.26 -9.51 0.67
C PRO A 192 27.38 -9.25 1.91
N PRO A 193 26.68 -10.27 2.42
CA PRO A 193 25.90 -10.14 3.64
C PRO A 193 26.81 -9.85 4.84
N ILE A 194 26.34 -9.03 5.77
CA ILE A 194 27.01 -8.75 7.03
C ILE A 194 26.69 -9.91 7.98
N LEU A 195 27.62 -10.85 8.13
CA LEU A 195 27.43 -12.06 8.95
C LEU A 195 27.84 -11.86 10.41
N GLU A 196 28.79 -10.96 10.66
CA GLU A 196 29.28 -10.63 11.99
C GLU A 196 28.88 -9.21 12.38
N ARG A 197 28.75 -8.98 13.69
CA ARG A 197 28.58 -7.62 14.18
C ARG A 197 29.86 -6.84 13.85
N PRO A 198 29.76 -5.67 13.20
CA PRO A 198 30.95 -4.86 12.93
C PRO A 198 31.74 -4.62 14.22
N GLU A 199 32.99 -5.08 14.27
CA GLU A 199 33.86 -4.86 15.42
C GLU A 199 34.19 -3.37 15.55
N GLY A 200 34.07 -2.86 16.76
CA GLY A 200 34.37 -1.46 17.06
C GLY A 200 33.18 -0.53 16.87
N ASN A 201 33.12 0.43 17.78
CA ASN A 201 32.20 1.55 17.77
C ASN A 201 32.51 2.49 16.58
N THR A 202 32.24 2.06 15.35
CA THR A 202 32.28 2.94 14.17
C THR A 202 31.10 3.93 14.14
N TYR A 203 30.30 3.97 15.20
CA TYR A 203 29.35 5.05 15.48
C TYR A 203 29.95 6.28 16.17
N THR A 204 31.28 6.41 16.25
CA THR A 204 31.95 7.71 16.44
C THR A 204 32.55 8.19 15.13
N GLY A 205 31.67 8.47 14.17
CA GLY A 205 32.02 9.00 12.85
C GLY A 205 30.81 8.98 11.93
N VAL A 206 30.03 10.07 11.95
CA VAL A 206 28.77 10.29 11.19
C VAL A 206 27.49 9.71 11.85
N THR A 207 27.36 9.89 13.16
CA THR A 207 26.04 10.29 13.69
C THR A 207 25.94 11.80 13.58
N MET A 208 25.80 12.31 12.36
CA MET A 208 25.21 13.65 12.22
C MET A 208 23.80 13.50 12.78
N SER A 209 23.50 14.14 13.91
CA SER A 209 22.17 14.04 14.51
C SER A 209 21.12 14.42 13.45
N ILE A 210 19.92 13.86 13.52
CA ILE A 210 18.86 14.15 12.53
C ILE A 210 18.62 15.67 12.42
N ILE A 211 18.83 16.41 13.52
CA ILE A 211 18.82 17.87 13.59
C ILE A 211 19.94 18.44 12.72
N GLU A 212 21.14 17.89 12.80
CA GLU A 212 22.34 18.31 12.09
C GLU A 212 22.30 17.97 10.58
N LYS A 213 21.69 16.83 10.20
CA LYS A 213 21.35 16.53 8.79
C LYS A 213 20.28 17.48 8.25
N LYS A 214 19.24 17.80 9.05
CA LYS A 214 18.22 18.81 8.71
C LYS A 214 18.84 20.21 8.61
N LEU A 215 19.82 20.54 9.46
CA LEU A 215 20.56 21.81 9.48
C LEU A 215 21.46 21.94 8.26
N LYS A 216 22.24 20.90 7.90
CA LYS A 216 23.03 20.88 6.65
C LYS A 216 22.15 20.94 5.40
N ARG A 217 20.97 20.31 5.40
CA ARG A 217 20.00 20.37 4.29
C ARG A 217 19.36 21.76 4.17
N ARG A 218 19.03 22.41 5.28
CA ARG A 218 18.57 23.81 5.32
C ARG A 218 19.66 24.78 4.90
N ALA A 219 20.90 24.59 5.37
CA ALA A 219 22.06 25.39 4.97
C ALA A 219 22.36 25.28 3.47
N ARG A 220 22.29 24.07 2.88
CA ARG A 220 22.43 23.87 1.43
C ARG A 220 21.30 24.51 0.62
N ARG A 221 20.05 24.47 1.10
CA ARG A 221 18.91 25.14 0.45
C ARG A 221 18.97 26.67 0.57
N ALA A 222 19.47 27.19 1.70
CA ALA A 222 19.73 28.62 1.89
C ALA A 222 20.87 29.10 0.98
N ALA A 223 21.97 28.34 0.88
CA ALA A 223 23.08 28.64 -0.03
C ALA A 223 22.66 28.59 -1.52
N ALA A 224 21.80 27.64 -1.89
CA ALA A 224 21.23 27.57 -3.25
C ALA A 224 20.32 28.77 -3.57
N LYS A 225 19.50 29.23 -2.60
CA LYS A 225 18.71 30.46 -2.77
C LYS A 225 19.55 31.72 -2.87
N ILE A 226 20.71 31.77 -2.20
CA ILE A 226 21.65 32.90 -2.31
C ILE A 226 22.38 32.86 -3.66
N SER A 227 22.66 31.67 -4.18
CA SER A 227 23.25 31.42 -5.51
C SER A 227 22.32 31.76 -6.68
N GLU A 228 20.99 31.74 -6.50
CA GLU A 228 20.01 32.08 -7.53
C GLU A 228 19.90 33.60 -7.79
N THR A 229 20.47 34.44 -6.93
CA THR A 229 20.52 35.90 -7.11
C THR A 229 21.63 36.37 -8.06
N ARG A 230 22.35 35.45 -8.70
CA ARG A 230 23.38 35.75 -9.72
C ARG A 230 23.24 34.79 -10.91
N SER A 231 22.50 35.19 -11.93
CA SER A 231 22.61 34.59 -13.26
C SER A 231 23.71 35.27 -14.08
N PRO A 232 24.17 34.70 -15.21
CA PRO A 232 24.50 33.29 -15.44
C PRO A 232 25.87 33.14 -16.17
N MET A 233 26.54 31.99 -16.06
CA MET A 233 27.33 31.36 -17.13
C MET A 233 28.08 30.14 -16.57
N GLY A 234 27.86 28.97 -17.18
CA GLY A 234 28.56 27.73 -16.85
C GLY A 234 27.61 26.54 -16.86
N GLY A 235 27.66 25.76 -17.95
CA GLY A 235 26.79 24.61 -18.18
C GLY A 235 26.81 23.60 -17.03
N THR A 236 25.64 23.32 -16.48
CA THR A 236 25.42 22.17 -15.61
C THR A 236 25.18 20.94 -16.46
N ILE A 237 26.06 19.94 -16.32
CA ILE A 237 25.79 18.57 -16.74
C ILE A 237 24.48 18.14 -16.05
N PRO A 238 23.43 17.72 -16.79
CA PRO A 238 22.20 17.26 -16.17
C PRO A 238 22.50 16.06 -15.29
N LYS A 239 22.04 16.09 -14.03
CA LYS A 239 21.84 14.82 -13.31
C LYS A 239 20.92 13.97 -14.18
N PRO A 240 21.23 12.68 -14.43
CA PRO A 240 20.35 11.84 -15.21
C PRO A 240 18.96 11.89 -14.60
N GLY A 241 17.98 12.30 -15.40
CA GLY A 241 16.59 12.31 -14.98
C GLY A 241 16.24 10.92 -14.48
N LYS A 242 15.53 10.84 -13.35
CA LYS A 242 14.98 9.58 -12.85
C LYS A 242 13.98 9.07 -13.89
N SER A 243 14.43 8.17 -14.77
CA SER A 243 13.59 7.57 -15.80
C SER A 243 12.74 6.46 -15.20
N MET A 244 11.53 6.31 -15.71
CA MET A 244 10.64 5.16 -15.45
C MET A 244 10.93 3.99 -16.39
N GLU A 245 11.90 4.15 -17.30
CA GLU A 245 12.31 3.16 -18.27
C GLU A 245 13.10 2.03 -17.60
N GLY A 246 12.76 0.78 -17.95
CA GLY A 246 13.43 -0.41 -17.40
C GLY A 246 13.00 -0.84 -15.99
N ILE A 247 12.07 -0.13 -15.34
CA ILE A 247 11.50 -0.57 -14.06
C ILE A 247 10.58 -1.78 -14.31
N ASN A 248 10.89 -2.92 -13.68
CA ASN A 248 10.00 -4.07 -13.65
C ASN A 248 8.84 -3.77 -12.68
N VAL A 249 7.60 -3.87 -13.18
CA VAL A 249 6.38 -3.56 -12.41
C VAL A 249 5.63 -4.81 -11.92
N GLN A 250 6.20 -6.00 -12.09
CA GLN A 250 5.69 -7.21 -11.45
C GLN A 250 5.62 -6.98 -9.93
N CYS A 251 4.48 -7.28 -9.32
CA CYS A 251 4.23 -6.97 -7.92
C CYS A 251 3.44 -8.08 -7.21
N LYS A 252 3.42 -8.02 -5.89
CA LYS A 252 2.69 -8.93 -5.01
C LYS A 252 1.90 -8.16 -3.95
N ILE A 253 0.76 -8.72 -3.55
CA ILE A 253 -0.04 -8.26 -2.40
C ILE A 253 0.67 -8.66 -1.11
N VAL A 254 0.78 -7.73 -0.16
CA VAL A 254 1.43 -7.93 1.13
C VAL A 254 0.60 -7.37 2.28
N ASP A 255 1.03 -7.66 3.52
CA ASP A 255 0.47 -7.14 4.77
C ASP A 255 -0.97 -7.59 5.07
N PHE A 256 -1.07 -8.81 5.61
CA PHE A 256 -2.33 -9.48 5.95
C PHE A 256 -2.77 -9.25 7.40
N GLY A 257 -2.20 -8.25 8.08
CA GLY A 257 -2.52 -7.95 9.49
C GLY A 257 -3.97 -7.55 9.74
N ASN A 258 -4.68 -7.06 8.72
CA ASN A 258 -6.11 -6.73 8.77
C ASN A 258 -7.00 -7.77 8.05
N ALA A 259 -6.41 -8.76 7.38
CA ALA A 259 -7.17 -9.71 6.58
C ALA A 259 -8.10 -10.59 7.44
N CYS A 260 -9.19 -11.07 6.87
CA CYS A 260 -10.13 -11.96 7.56
C CYS A 260 -10.66 -13.03 6.62
N TRP A 261 -11.19 -14.12 7.20
CA TRP A 261 -11.88 -15.16 6.46
C TRP A 261 -13.30 -14.68 6.13
N ALA A 262 -13.79 -14.97 4.93
CA ALA A 262 -15.10 -14.51 4.46
C ALA A 262 -16.27 -15.04 5.31
N ASP A 263 -16.10 -16.21 5.93
CA ASP A 263 -17.07 -16.80 6.87
C ASP A 263 -16.94 -16.28 8.31
N LYS A 264 -15.86 -15.56 8.62
CA LYS A 264 -15.56 -15.02 9.96
C LYS A 264 -15.03 -13.58 9.89
N PRO A 265 -15.87 -12.59 9.52
CA PRO A 265 -15.51 -11.18 9.58
C PRO A 265 -15.08 -10.77 11.00
N PHE A 266 -13.92 -10.12 11.13
CA PHE A 266 -13.33 -9.77 12.44
C PHE A 266 -13.66 -8.34 12.90
N ALA A 267 -13.87 -7.40 11.97
CA ALA A 267 -14.08 -5.99 12.28
C ALA A 267 -15.14 -5.38 11.35
N GLU A 268 -16.01 -4.52 11.90
CA GLU A 268 -16.99 -3.76 11.09
C GLU A 268 -16.35 -2.58 10.36
N GLU A 269 -15.29 -1.99 10.94
CA GLU A 269 -14.53 -0.92 10.32
C GLU A 269 -13.22 -1.47 9.73
N ILE A 270 -13.21 -1.61 8.41
CA ILE A 270 -12.05 -2.03 7.61
C ILE A 270 -11.68 -0.93 6.61
N GLN A 271 -10.63 -1.18 5.83
CA GLN A 271 -10.10 -0.34 4.76
C GLN A 271 -9.57 1.02 5.24
N THR A 272 -8.43 1.41 4.67
CA THR A 272 -7.95 2.79 4.74
C THR A 272 -8.94 3.73 4.03
N ARG A 273 -9.19 4.92 4.61
CA ARG A 273 -10.30 5.82 4.27
C ARG A 273 -10.48 6.07 2.77
N GLN A 274 -9.42 6.35 2.03
CA GLN A 274 -9.48 6.71 0.60
C GLN A 274 -9.85 5.54 -0.33
N TYR A 275 -9.74 4.30 0.18
CA TYR A 275 -10.01 3.06 -0.55
C TYR A 275 -11.24 2.34 0.00
N ARG A 276 -11.97 2.97 0.92
CA ARG A 276 -13.09 2.38 1.66
C ARG A 276 -14.37 2.34 0.83
N ALA A 277 -15.00 1.18 0.80
CA ALA A 277 -16.23 0.92 0.04
C ALA A 277 -17.47 1.51 0.75
N PRO A 278 -18.54 1.84 0.00
CA PRO A 278 -19.75 2.44 0.56
C PRO A 278 -20.45 1.54 1.59
N GLU A 279 -20.46 0.22 1.40
CA GLU A 279 -21.08 -0.73 2.33
C GLU A 279 -20.41 -0.74 3.71
N VAL A 280 -19.11 -0.42 3.78
CA VAL A 280 -18.35 -0.29 5.03
C VAL A 280 -18.72 1.02 5.74
N ILE A 281 -18.86 2.12 5.00
CA ILE A 281 -19.30 3.41 5.56
C ILE A 281 -20.74 3.32 6.08
N LEU A 282 -21.62 2.68 5.30
CA LEU A 282 -23.03 2.47 5.62
C LEU A 282 -23.26 1.40 6.70
N GLN A 283 -22.25 0.57 6.99
CA GLN A 283 -22.36 -0.61 7.84
C GLN A 283 -23.53 -1.52 7.42
N SER A 284 -23.54 -1.94 6.15
CA SER A 284 -24.53 -2.86 5.58
C SER A 284 -24.03 -4.32 5.49
N GLY A 285 -22.91 -4.63 6.14
CA GLY A 285 -22.17 -5.87 5.92
C GLY A 285 -21.27 -5.79 4.68
N TYR A 286 -20.23 -6.61 4.65
CA TYR A 286 -19.25 -6.63 3.56
C TYR A 286 -18.87 -8.06 3.16
N THR A 287 -18.34 -8.21 1.94
CA THR A 287 -17.78 -9.45 1.41
C THR A 287 -16.43 -9.14 0.75
N SER A 288 -15.84 -10.09 0.02
CA SER A 288 -14.61 -9.88 -0.75
C SER A 288 -14.71 -8.76 -1.80
N SER A 289 -15.92 -8.32 -2.16
CA SER A 289 -16.15 -7.20 -3.09
C SER A 289 -15.59 -5.86 -2.61
N VAL A 290 -15.26 -5.71 -1.32
CA VAL A 290 -14.61 -4.50 -0.80
C VAL A 290 -13.19 -4.34 -1.33
N ASP A 291 -12.47 -5.46 -1.54
CA ASP A 291 -11.13 -5.44 -2.11
C ASP A 291 -11.17 -5.02 -3.59
N ILE A 292 -12.24 -5.40 -4.30
CA ILE A 292 -12.50 -4.98 -5.69
C ILE A 292 -12.70 -3.47 -5.78
N TRP A 293 -13.41 -2.86 -4.82
CA TRP A 293 -13.55 -1.41 -4.71
C TRP A 293 -12.19 -0.73 -4.45
N SER A 294 -11.43 -1.20 -3.46
CA SER A 294 -10.10 -0.65 -3.15
C SER A 294 -9.15 -0.77 -4.34
N PHE A 295 -9.19 -1.90 -5.06
CA PHE A 295 -8.43 -2.12 -6.28
C PHE A 295 -8.75 -1.07 -7.36
N ALA A 296 -10.02 -0.73 -7.58
CA ALA A 296 -10.39 0.31 -8.54
C ALA A 296 -9.82 1.69 -8.16
N CYS A 297 -9.85 2.03 -6.86
CA CYS A 297 -9.21 3.25 -6.34
C CYS A 297 -7.68 3.25 -6.57
N ILE A 298 -7.00 2.11 -6.35
CA ILE A 298 -5.56 1.95 -6.61
C ILE A 298 -5.25 2.12 -8.10
N ALA A 299 -6.03 1.49 -8.99
CA ALA A 299 -5.82 1.57 -10.43
C ALA A 299 -5.91 3.03 -10.93
N PHE A 300 -6.90 3.79 -10.45
CA PHE A 300 -7.02 5.22 -10.75
C PHE A 300 -5.81 6.02 -10.22
N GLU A 301 -5.38 5.78 -8.99
CA GLU A 301 -4.25 6.48 -8.39
C GLU A 301 -2.95 6.18 -9.14
N LEU A 302 -2.75 4.95 -9.59
CA LEU A 302 -1.61 4.58 -10.43
C LEU A 302 -1.65 5.32 -11.77
N ALA A 303 -2.82 5.44 -12.40
CA ALA A 303 -2.96 6.07 -13.71
C ALA A 303 -2.86 7.59 -13.66
N THR A 304 -3.28 8.22 -12.56
CA THR A 304 -3.41 9.69 -12.46
C THR A 304 -2.39 10.33 -11.53
N GLY A 305 -1.83 9.58 -10.58
CA GLY A 305 -1.00 10.08 -9.49
C GLY A 305 -1.78 10.68 -8.31
N ASP A 306 -3.10 10.82 -8.44
CA ASP A 306 -3.99 11.40 -7.43
C ASP A 306 -4.88 10.31 -6.82
N MET A 307 -5.13 10.39 -5.51
CA MET A 307 -6.15 9.57 -4.86
C MET A 307 -7.54 9.85 -5.45
N MET A 308 -8.30 8.79 -5.76
CA MET A 308 -9.64 8.92 -6.38
C MET A 308 -10.63 9.66 -5.46
N LEU A 309 -10.64 9.30 -4.18
CA LEU A 309 -11.58 9.81 -3.19
C LEU A 309 -10.79 10.39 -2.02
N THR A 310 -10.92 11.70 -1.79
CA THR A 310 -10.24 12.43 -0.71
C THR A 310 -11.25 13.18 0.14
N PRO A 311 -12.09 12.45 0.92
CA PRO A 311 -13.13 13.07 1.73
C PRO A 311 -12.54 14.00 2.79
N LYS A 312 -13.29 15.05 3.12
CA LYS A 312 -12.91 16.06 4.09
C LYS A 312 -14.05 16.35 5.05
N GLU A 313 -13.70 16.75 6.27
CA GLU A 313 -14.66 17.30 7.20
C GLU A 313 -15.03 18.72 6.76
N GLY A 314 -16.32 19.05 6.83
CA GLY A 314 -16.82 20.37 6.45
C GLY A 314 -17.82 20.92 7.46
N GLN A 315 -18.29 22.14 7.20
CA GLN A 315 -19.30 22.74 8.08
C GLN A 315 -20.63 21.99 7.94
N GLY A 316 -20.98 21.23 8.99
CA GLY A 316 -22.27 20.59 9.12
C GLY A 316 -22.37 19.18 8.55
N PHE A 317 -21.32 18.63 7.92
CA PHE A 317 -21.26 17.26 7.42
C PHE A 317 -19.97 16.56 7.86
N SER A 318 -20.04 15.24 8.05
CA SER A 318 -18.88 14.44 8.43
C SER A 318 -18.06 14.03 7.21
N GLU A 319 -16.81 13.60 7.42
CA GLU A 319 -15.99 12.99 6.37
C GLU A 319 -16.68 11.82 5.67
N ASP A 320 -17.47 11.02 6.40
CA ASP A 320 -18.23 9.90 5.82
C ASP A 320 -19.31 10.39 4.84
N GLU A 321 -20.02 11.48 5.17
CA GLU A 321 -21.05 12.04 4.29
C GLU A 321 -20.41 12.68 3.03
N ASP A 322 -19.29 13.36 3.19
CA ASP A 322 -18.50 13.88 2.06
C ASP A 322 -17.97 12.76 1.17
N HIS A 323 -17.54 11.65 1.78
CA HIS A 323 -17.07 10.49 1.03
C HIS A 323 -18.17 9.90 0.16
N LEU A 324 -19.38 9.72 0.70
CA LEU A 324 -20.55 9.28 -0.05
C LEU A 324 -20.94 10.29 -1.14
N ALA A 325 -20.82 11.59 -0.88
CA ALA A 325 -21.06 12.63 -1.89
C ALA A 325 -20.07 12.53 -3.06
N LEU A 326 -18.76 12.37 -2.79
CA LEU A 326 -17.74 12.19 -3.82
C LEU A 326 -18.01 10.95 -4.70
N MET A 327 -18.43 9.84 -4.09
CA MET A 327 -18.85 8.65 -4.83
C MET A 327 -20.04 8.95 -5.75
N MET A 328 -21.05 9.68 -5.24
CA MET A 328 -22.23 10.04 -6.03
C MET A 328 -21.94 11.03 -7.16
N GLU A 329 -21.00 11.96 -6.96
CA GLU A 329 -20.56 12.89 -7.99
C GLU A 329 -19.90 12.17 -9.17
N LEU A 330 -19.17 11.08 -8.89
CA LEU A 330 -18.45 10.31 -9.90
C LEU A 330 -19.33 9.25 -10.60
N LEU A 331 -20.18 8.56 -9.82
CA LEU A 331 -20.86 7.33 -10.24
C LEU A 331 -22.39 7.50 -10.39
N GLY A 332 -22.92 8.66 -10.02
CA GLY A 332 -24.34 8.94 -9.99
C GLY A 332 -25.01 8.59 -8.65
N LYS A 333 -26.33 8.72 -8.59
CA LYS A 333 -27.09 8.57 -7.34
C LYS A 333 -27.00 7.14 -6.80
N ILE A 334 -26.67 6.98 -5.52
CA ILE A 334 -26.75 5.68 -4.83
C ILE A 334 -28.20 5.17 -4.88
N PRO A 335 -28.45 3.93 -5.33
CA PRO A 335 -29.79 3.36 -5.33
C PRO A 335 -30.43 3.42 -3.94
N ARG A 336 -31.69 3.86 -3.86
CA ARG A 336 -32.40 4.07 -2.58
C ARG A 336 -32.33 2.88 -1.63
N LYS A 337 -32.45 1.65 -2.16
CA LYS A 337 -32.37 0.41 -1.37
C LYS A 337 -31.04 0.28 -0.64
N ILE A 338 -29.94 0.71 -1.26
CA ILE A 338 -28.59 0.68 -0.70
C ILE A 338 -28.41 1.85 0.26
N ALA A 339 -28.74 3.07 -0.19
CA ALA A 339 -28.62 4.29 0.60
C ALA A 339 -29.34 4.21 1.95
N THR A 340 -30.46 3.48 2.02
CA THR A 340 -31.30 3.33 3.22
C THR A 340 -31.17 1.99 3.93
N GLY A 341 -30.29 1.10 3.44
CA GLY A 341 -30.22 -0.31 3.89
C GLY A 341 -29.18 -0.62 4.97
N GLY A 342 -28.23 0.27 5.24
CA GLY A 342 -27.16 0.05 6.22
C GLY A 342 -27.51 0.54 7.63
N ALA A 343 -26.81 0.02 8.64
CA ALA A 343 -27.04 0.40 10.04
C ALA A 343 -26.80 1.90 10.29
N ARG A 344 -25.85 2.51 9.57
CA ARG A 344 -25.54 3.94 9.64
C ARG A 344 -26.20 4.79 8.55
N SER A 345 -27.02 4.20 7.68
CA SER A 345 -27.68 4.94 6.60
C SER A 345 -28.45 6.18 7.07
N LYS A 346 -29.08 6.11 8.24
CA LYS A 346 -29.84 7.23 8.83
C LYS A 346 -28.95 8.40 9.25
N ASP A 347 -27.64 8.23 9.38
CA ASP A 347 -26.73 9.33 9.68
C ASP A 347 -26.56 10.25 8.47
N PHE A 348 -26.63 9.69 7.26
CA PHE A 348 -26.24 10.34 6.01
C PHE A 348 -27.41 10.63 5.07
N PHE A 349 -28.38 9.71 4.98
CA PHE A 349 -29.47 9.76 3.99
C PHE A 349 -30.84 10.00 4.63
N ASP A 350 -31.70 10.72 3.90
CA ASP A 350 -33.11 10.81 4.20
C ASP A 350 -33.91 9.58 3.70
N LYS A 351 -35.23 9.59 3.89
CA LYS A 351 -36.12 8.47 3.50
C LYS A 351 -36.21 8.25 1.97
N TYR A 352 -35.79 9.21 1.16
CA TYR A 352 -35.78 9.16 -0.29
C TYR A 352 -34.43 8.71 -0.86
N GLY A 353 -33.41 8.60 -0.01
CA GLY A 353 -32.05 8.22 -0.40
C GLY A 353 -31.21 9.42 -0.86
N ASP A 354 -31.55 10.63 -0.42
CA ASP A 354 -30.77 11.85 -0.66
C ASP A 354 -29.94 12.20 0.57
N LEU A 355 -28.73 12.74 0.34
CA LEU A 355 -27.83 13.17 1.42
C LEU A 355 -28.44 14.33 2.22
N LYS A 356 -28.34 14.27 3.54
CA LYS A 356 -29.03 15.21 4.45
C LYS A 356 -28.46 16.62 4.39
N ARG A 357 -27.13 16.76 4.43
CA ARG A 357 -26.42 18.06 4.48
C ARG A 357 -25.82 18.44 3.14
N ILE A 358 -25.29 17.48 2.38
CA ILE A 358 -24.69 17.78 1.05
C ILE A 358 -25.75 17.66 -0.04
N ARG A 359 -26.50 18.75 -0.26
CA ARG A 359 -27.66 18.78 -1.18
C ARG A 359 -27.33 19.13 -2.63
N ARG A 360 -26.11 19.63 -2.90
CA ARG A 360 -25.68 20.07 -4.24
C ARG A 360 -24.44 19.28 -4.64
N LEU A 361 -24.67 18.24 -5.43
CA LEU A 361 -23.61 17.40 -6.00
C LEU A 361 -23.17 17.94 -7.36
N LYS A 362 -21.86 17.97 -7.60
CA LYS A 362 -21.26 18.35 -8.88
C LYS A 362 -20.90 17.09 -9.68
N PHE A 363 -21.88 16.57 -10.40
CA PHE A 363 -21.70 15.37 -11.20
C PHE A 363 -20.59 15.56 -12.25
N ARG A 364 -19.64 14.62 -12.24
CA ARG A 364 -18.55 14.55 -13.20
C ARG A 364 -18.21 13.08 -13.44
N PRO A 365 -18.77 12.47 -14.49
CA PRO A 365 -18.45 11.10 -14.88
C PRO A 365 -16.95 10.87 -15.03
N LEU A 366 -16.51 9.64 -14.77
CA LEU A 366 -15.09 9.29 -14.67
C LEU A 366 -14.31 9.54 -15.97
N ASP A 367 -14.86 9.17 -17.11
CA ASP A 367 -14.28 9.44 -18.43
C ASP A 367 -14.07 10.94 -18.67
N GLN A 368 -15.09 11.75 -18.41
CA GLN A 368 -15.01 13.21 -18.53
C GLN A 368 -13.96 13.80 -17.58
N LEU A 369 -13.89 13.30 -16.34
CA LEU A 369 -12.86 13.69 -15.37
C LEU A 369 -11.44 13.38 -15.88
N LEU A 370 -11.24 12.19 -16.47
CA LEU A 370 -9.96 11.74 -17.02
C LEU A 370 -9.49 12.64 -18.18
N VAL A 371 -10.38 13.02 -19.08
CA VAL A 371 -10.07 13.94 -20.19
C VAL A 371 -9.80 15.35 -19.66
N ASP A 372 -10.73 15.93 -18.90
CA ASP A 372 -10.70 17.34 -18.54
C ASP A 372 -9.56 17.67 -17.57
N LYS A 373 -9.37 16.84 -16.54
CA LYS A 373 -8.39 17.09 -15.48
C LYS A 373 -7.03 16.47 -15.82
N TYR A 374 -7.03 15.20 -16.23
CA TYR A 374 -5.80 14.42 -16.37
C TYR A 374 -5.27 14.31 -17.80
N LYS A 375 -5.97 14.91 -18.77
CA LYS A 375 -5.54 15.01 -20.17
C LYS A 375 -5.35 13.65 -20.85
N PHE A 376 -6.15 12.67 -20.45
CA PHE A 376 -6.24 11.40 -21.17
C PHE A 376 -6.82 11.66 -22.56
N THR A 377 -6.46 10.83 -23.54
CA THR A 377 -7.21 10.81 -24.80
C THR A 377 -8.64 10.36 -24.52
N GLU A 378 -9.61 10.79 -25.32
CA GLU A 378 -11.01 10.38 -25.15
C GLU A 378 -11.17 8.85 -25.19
N ASP A 379 -10.41 8.17 -26.06
CA ASP A 379 -10.45 6.71 -26.18
C ASP A 379 -9.84 6.00 -24.96
N ASP A 380 -8.69 6.47 -24.45
CA ASP A 380 -8.09 5.91 -23.22
C ASP A 380 -8.99 6.16 -22.01
N ALA A 381 -9.55 7.37 -21.88
CA ALA A 381 -10.46 7.74 -20.80
C ALA A 381 -11.71 6.86 -20.80
N ARG A 382 -12.35 6.71 -21.97
CA ARG A 382 -13.53 5.85 -22.15
C ARG A 382 -13.23 4.41 -21.79
N ARG A 383 -12.16 3.81 -22.34
CA ARG A 383 -11.83 2.39 -22.10
C ARG A 383 -11.43 2.13 -20.65
N PHE A 384 -10.73 3.08 -20.02
CA PHE A 384 -10.35 2.95 -18.62
C PHE A 384 -11.56 3.12 -17.69
N ALA A 385 -12.49 4.03 -18.02
CA ALA A 385 -13.76 4.17 -17.31
C ALA A 385 -14.67 2.93 -17.50
N GLU A 386 -14.76 2.39 -18.72
CA GLU A 386 -15.46 1.13 -19.03
C GLU A 386 -14.91 -0.03 -18.18
N PHE A 387 -13.60 -0.06 -17.94
CA PHE A 387 -13.01 -0.99 -17.00
C PHE A 387 -13.41 -0.68 -15.56
N LEU A 388 -13.16 0.55 -15.05
CA LEU A 388 -13.25 0.89 -13.62
C LEU A 388 -14.68 1.01 -13.05
N VAL A 389 -15.62 1.57 -13.82
CA VAL A 389 -16.97 1.88 -13.32
C VAL A 389 -17.71 0.63 -12.80
N PRO A 390 -17.69 -0.53 -13.49
CA PRO A 390 -18.30 -1.76 -12.96
C PRO A 390 -17.71 -2.25 -11.63
N LEU A 391 -16.43 -2.01 -11.35
CA LEU A 391 -15.80 -2.37 -10.05
C LEU A 391 -16.26 -1.45 -8.91
N LEU A 392 -16.84 -0.31 -9.24
CA LEU A 392 -17.35 0.70 -8.32
C LEU A 392 -18.88 0.69 -8.21
N ASP A 393 -19.56 -0.41 -8.57
CA ASP A 393 -21.01 -0.51 -8.37
C ASP A 393 -21.35 -0.40 -6.87
N PHE A 394 -22.38 0.37 -6.56
CA PHE A 394 -22.85 0.54 -5.18
C PHE A 394 -23.40 -0.75 -4.59
N ALA A 395 -23.93 -1.66 -5.41
CA ALA A 395 -24.37 -2.99 -5.01
C ALA A 395 -23.16 -3.94 -4.99
N PRO A 396 -22.71 -4.40 -3.81
CA PRO A 396 -21.51 -5.24 -3.70
C PRO A 396 -21.59 -6.50 -4.57
N GLU A 397 -22.78 -7.10 -4.68
CA GLU A 397 -23.06 -8.30 -5.46
C GLU A 397 -23.02 -8.11 -6.99
N LYS A 398 -23.04 -6.86 -7.46
CA LYS A 398 -22.93 -6.54 -8.89
C LYS A 398 -21.50 -6.27 -9.34
N ARG A 399 -20.57 -6.08 -8.40
CA ARG A 399 -19.16 -5.89 -8.74
C ARG A 399 -18.62 -7.21 -9.32
N PRO A 400 -17.87 -7.15 -10.44
CA PRO A 400 -17.25 -8.35 -10.99
C PRO A 400 -16.23 -8.93 -10.00
N THR A 401 -16.11 -10.26 -9.99
CA THR A 401 -15.03 -10.96 -9.31
C THR A 401 -13.67 -10.64 -9.94
N ALA A 402 -12.58 -10.88 -9.22
CA ALA A 402 -11.24 -10.70 -9.76
C ALA A 402 -10.99 -11.56 -11.03
N GLN A 403 -11.50 -12.79 -11.07
CA GLN A 403 -11.49 -13.64 -12.26
C GLN A 403 -12.15 -12.97 -13.47
N GLN A 404 -13.34 -12.41 -13.29
CA GLN A 404 -14.07 -11.72 -14.36
C GLN A 404 -13.32 -10.47 -14.81
N CYS A 405 -12.72 -9.73 -13.87
CA CYS A 405 -11.90 -8.56 -14.19
C CYS A 405 -10.70 -8.93 -15.07
N LEU A 406 -10.02 -10.06 -14.80
CA LEU A 406 -8.88 -10.54 -15.59
C LEU A 406 -9.24 -10.82 -17.06
N GLN A 407 -10.52 -11.07 -17.37
CA GLN A 407 -11.00 -11.29 -18.73
C GLN A 407 -11.37 -9.98 -19.46
N HIS A 408 -11.30 -8.83 -18.78
CA HIS A 408 -11.74 -7.57 -19.36
C HIS A 408 -10.81 -7.10 -20.51
N PRO A 409 -11.35 -6.65 -21.67
CA PRO A 409 -10.54 -6.29 -22.84
C PRO A 409 -9.47 -5.22 -22.57
N TRP A 410 -9.75 -4.27 -21.66
CA TRP A 410 -8.76 -3.25 -21.27
C TRP A 410 -7.46 -3.87 -20.73
N LEU A 411 -7.55 -4.98 -19.97
CA LEU A 411 -6.38 -5.72 -19.52
C LEU A 411 -5.76 -6.60 -20.60
N ALA A 412 -6.41 -6.87 -21.73
CA ALA A 412 -5.85 -7.69 -22.80
C ALA A 412 -5.08 -6.88 -23.84
N MET A 413 -5.24 -5.55 -23.85
CA MET A 413 -4.54 -4.69 -24.80
C MET A 413 -3.02 -4.86 -24.66
N GLU A 414 -2.30 -4.97 -25.78
CA GLU A 414 -0.84 -4.90 -25.81
C GLU A 414 -0.38 -3.43 -25.92
N LYS A 415 0.93 -3.20 -26.00
CA LYS A 415 1.46 -1.88 -26.38
C LYS A 415 0.97 -1.58 -27.80
N SER A 416 0.24 -0.48 -28.01
CA SER A 416 0.11 0.06 -29.37
C SER A 416 1.52 0.23 -29.91
N PRO A 417 1.88 -0.36 -31.06
CA PRO A 417 3.17 -0.06 -31.68
C PRO A 417 3.21 1.46 -31.89
N ALA A 418 4.27 2.09 -31.39
CA ALA A 418 4.49 3.51 -31.59
C ALA A 418 4.30 3.82 -33.08
N GLN A 419 3.36 4.70 -33.40
CA GLN A 419 3.23 5.21 -34.76
C GLN A 419 4.55 5.92 -35.09
N ILE A 420 5.26 5.37 -36.07
CA ILE A 420 6.54 5.82 -36.60
C ILE A 420 6.40 7.22 -37.20
#